data_AF-A0A7D8V1H4-F1
#
_entry.id   AF-A0A7D8V1H4-F1
#
_cell.length_a   1.000
_cell.length_b   1.000
_cell.length_c   1.000
_cell.angle_alpha   90.00
_cell.angle_beta   90.00
_cell.angle_gamma   90.00
#
_symmetry.space_group_name_H-M   'P 1'
#
loop_
_entity.id
_entity.type
_entity.pdbx_description
1 polymer ?
#
loop_
_entity_poly.entity_id
_entity_poly.type
_entity_poly.pdbx_seq_one_letter_code
_entity_poly.pdbx_strand_id
1 'polypeptide(L)'
;MVFGWGSSSTPAAAEPVAPSREQRAKCWSTRDAYFACLDQHGVIQPGDGELGDKQGFCAAFRKEYEGSCGRSWIEYFNKRRVLEIRQQKTLEAAEKQRQQAAGGR
;
A
#
# COMPACT_ATOMS: atom_id res chain seq x y z
N MET A 1 -25.44 -28.14 -28.84
CA MET A 1 -25.15 -26.71 -28.60
C MET A 1 -23.64 -26.59 -28.42
N VAL A 2 -22.92 -26.14 -29.45
CA VAL A 2 -21.46 -25.99 -29.40
C VAL A 2 -21.14 -24.59 -28.87
N PHE A 3 -20.56 -24.49 -27.68
CA PHE A 3 -20.04 -23.23 -27.17
C PHE A 3 -18.71 -22.96 -27.88
N GLY A 4 -18.81 -22.25 -29.01
CA GLY A 4 -17.67 -21.72 -29.76
C GLY A 4 -16.95 -20.65 -28.95
N TRP A 5 -15.91 -21.07 -28.22
CA TRP A 5 -14.86 -20.19 -27.74
C TRP A 5 -14.07 -19.71 -28.98
N GLY A 6 -14.37 -18.49 -29.42
CA GLY A 6 -13.67 -17.84 -30.52
C GLY A 6 -12.24 -17.48 -30.13
N SER A 7 -11.27 -18.13 -30.76
CA SER A 7 -9.90 -17.62 -30.90
C SER A 7 -9.93 -16.39 -31.81
N SER A 8 -9.94 -15.20 -31.23
CA SER A 8 -9.65 -13.97 -31.96
C SER A 8 -8.16 -13.64 -31.80
N SER A 9 -7.36 -14.00 -32.80
CA SER A 9 -5.95 -13.64 -32.91
C SER A 9 -5.82 -12.13 -33.12
N THR A 10 -5.65 -11.41 -32.01
CA THR A 10 -5.27 -9.99 -32.02
C THR A 10 -3.74 -9.91 -31.99
N PRO A 11 -3.08 -9.07 -32.82
CA PRO A 11 -1.62 -8.96 -32.80
C PRO A 11 -1.15 -8.48 -31.41
N ALA A 12 -0.08 -9.12 -30.92
CA ALA A 12 0.48 -8.92 -29.60
C ALA A 12 0.86 -7.44 -29.38
N ALA A 13 -0.04 -6.68 -28.77
CA ALA A 13 0.32 -5.51 -28.01
C ALA A 13 1.28 -5.98 -26.91
N ALA A 14 2.46 -5.36 -26.81
CA ALA A 14 3.51 -5.72 -25.86
C ALA A 14 2.90 -5.99 -24.48
N GLU A 15 2.88 -7.27 -24.07
CA GLU A 15 2.35 -7.64 -22.77
C GLU A 15 3.16 -6.93 -21.69
N PRO A 16 2.52 -6.39 -20.64
CA PRO A 16 3.25 -5.77 -19.54
C PRO A 16 4.15 -6.85 -18.92
N VAL A 17 5.45 -6.76 -19.20
CA VAL A 17 6.45 -7.70 -18.69
C VAL A 17 6.36 -7.69 -17.17
N ALA A 18 5.93 -8.82 -16.61
CA ALA A 18 5.82 -8.96 -15.17
C ALA A 18 7.21 -8.77 -14.53
N PRO A 19 7.31 -8.01 -13.41
CA PRO A 19 8.60 -7.77 -12.78
C PRO A 19 9.24 -9.08 -12.31
N SER A 20 10.56 -9.17 -12.47
CA SER A 20 11.35 -10.32 -12.04
C SER A 20 11.23 -10.52 -10.52
N ARG A 21 11.62 -11.71 -10.03
CA ARG A 21 11.62 -11.99 -8.59
C ARG A 21 12.50 -11.00 -7.81
N GLU A 22 13.66 -10.65 -8.37
CA GLU A 22 14.60 -9.71 -7.77
C GLU A 22 14.04 -8.28 -7.74
N GLN A 23 13.39 -7.84 -8.82
CA GLN A 23 12.73 -6.53 -8.87
C GLN A 23 11.61 -6.43 -7.82
N ARG A 24 10.83 -7.50 -7.64
CA ARG A 24 9.79 -7.56 -6.58
C ARG A 24 10.39 -7.53 -5.19
N ALA A 25 11.48 -8.26 -4.95
CA ALA A 25 12.18 -8.25 -3.68
C ALA A 25 12.69 -6.84 -3.34
N LYS A 26 13.30 -6.16 -4.31
CA LYS A 26 13.76 -4.77 -4.15
C LYS A 26 12.59 -3.82 -3.84
N CYS A 27 11.49 -3.94 -4.57
CA CYS A 27 10.29 -3.14 -4.32
C CYS A 27 9.74 -3.35 -2.89
N TRP A 28 9.71 -4.58 -2.38
CA TRP A 28 9.26 -4.83 -1.01
C TRP A 28 10.23 -4.26 0.04
N SER A 29 11.54 -4.38 -0.16
CA SER A 29 12.50 -3.83 0.81
C SER A 29 12.45 -2.30 0.89
N THR A 30 12.29 -1.61 -0.24
CA THR A 30 12.21 -0.14 -0.28
C THR A 30 10.86 0.36 0.24
N ARG A 31 9.77 -0.37 -0.03
CA ARG A 31 8.45 -0.13 0.58
C ARG A 31 8.54 -0.18 2.10
N ASP A 32 9.13 -1.24 2.64
CA ASP A 32 9.17 -1.46 4.09
C ASP A 32 10.06 -0.40 4.77
N ALA A 33 11.18 -0.02 4.15
CA ALA A 33 12.01 1.09 4.63
C ALA A 33 11.25 2.44 4.63
N TYR A 34 10.51 2.73 3.56
CA TYR A 34 9.70 3.95 3.48
C TYR A 34 8.61 3.98 4.56
N PHE A 35 7.86 2.88 4.72
CA PHE A 35 6.79 2.80 5.70
C PHE A 35 7.30 2.81 7.14
N ALA A 36 8.45 2.19 7.43
CA ALA A 36 9.10 2.28 8.73
C ALA A 36 9.48 3.73 9.09
N CYS A 37 10.00 4.49 8.12
CA CYS A 37 10.27 5.91 8.31
C CYS A 37 8.98 6.70 8.64
N LEU A 38 7.89 6.46 7.88
CA LEU A 38 6.60 7.10 8.16
C LEU A 38 6.09 6.77 9.56
N ASP A 39 6.23 5.53 10.01
CA ASP A 39 5.83 5.09 11.35
C ASP A 39 6.64 5.80 12.46
N GLN A 40 7.95 5.95 12.27
CA GLN A 40 8.83 6.68 13.20
C GLN A 40 8.43 8.14 13.36
N HIS A 41 7.92 8.76 12.30
CA HIS A 41 7.50 10.16 12.29
C HIS A 41 5.99 10.35 12.51
N GLY A 42 5.24 9.28 12.80
CA GLY A 42 3.79 9.34 13.04
C GLY A 42 2.96 9.73 11.82
N VAL A 43 3.50 9.54 10.61
CA VAL A 43 2.84 9.88 9.34
C VAL A 43 1.98 8.71 8.87
N ILE A 44 0.67 8.93 8.81
CA ILE A 44 -0.30 7.88 8.43
C ILE A 44 -0.42 7.78 6.90
N GLN A 45 -0.56 8.90 6.21
CA GLN A 45 -0.77 8.92 4.77
C GLN A 45 0.58 8.87 4.05
N PRO A 46 0.84 7.85 3.21
CA PRO A 46 2.02 7.85 2.34
C PRO A 46 1.85 8.87 1.22
N GLY A 47 2.96 9.42 0.73
CA GLY A 47 3.00 10.43 -0.32
C GLY A 47 3.19 11.85 0.20
N ASP A 48 2.86 12.82 -0.65
CA ASP A 48 3.02 14.28 -0.49
C ASP A 48 1.68 15.00 -0.26
N GLY A 49 0.60 14.25 -0.01
CA GLY A 49 -0.71 14.79 0.32
C GLY A 49 -0.73 15.58 1.63
N GLU A 50 -1.87 16.21 1.93
CA GLU A 50 -2.03 17.09 3.10
C GLU A 50 -1.72 16.39 4.44
N LEU A 51 -1.92 15.07 4.53
CA LEU A 51 -1.61 14.27 5.72
C LEU A 51 -0.33 13.44 5.56
N GLY A 52 0.43 13.69 4.50
CA GLY A 52 1.70 13.06 4.20
C GLY A 52 2.89 13.68 4.91
N ASP A 53 4.08 13.22 4.56
CA ASP A 53 5.34 13.72 5.12
C ASP A 53 5.68 15.09 4.51
N LYS A 54 5.15 16.14 5.16
CA LYS A 54 5.28 17.56 4.81
C LYS A 54 6.69 18.10 5.01
N GLN A 55 7.40 17.56 6.00
CA GLN A 55 8.76 17.97 6.34
C GLN A 55 9.80 17.29 5.46
N GLY A 56 9.41 16.24 4.72
CA GLY A 56 10.28 15.51 3.82
C GLY A 56 11.28 14.60 4.52
N PHE A 57 11.02 14.21 5.77
CA PHE A 57 11.90 13.32 6.54
C PHE A 57 12.15 11.99 5.83
N CYS A 58 11.11 11.49 5.15
CA CYS A 58 11.13 10.22 4.43
C CYS A 58 11.25 10.40 2.91
N ALA A 59 11.61 11.60 2.43
CA ALA A 59 11.66 11.89 0.99
C ALA A 59 12.69 11.01 0.24
N ALA A 60 13.82 10.70 0.86
CA ALA A 60 14.83 9.80 0.28
C ALA A 60 14.28 8.38 0.08
N PHE A 61 13.64 7.82 1.11
CA PHE A 61 13.00 6.50 1.04
C PHE A 61 11.82 6.48 0.06
N ARG A 62 11.03 7.56 0.00
CA ARG A 62 9.95 7.72 -0.98
C ARG A 62 10.49 7.62 -2.41
N LYS A 63 11.56 8.36 -2.71
CA LYS A 63 12.18 8.34 -4.04
C LYS A 63 12.66 6.94 -4.43
N GLU A 64 13.26 6.20 -3.49
CA GLU A 64 13.73 4.85 -3.76
C GLU A 64 12.59 3.85 -3.93
N TYR A 65 11.54 3.97 -3.10
CA TYR A 65 10.31 3.20 -3.22
C TYR A 65 9.61 3.42 -4.57
N GLU A 66 9.42 4.68 -4.97
CA GLU A 66 8.80 5.04 -6.24
C GLU A 66 9.64 4.62 -7.46
N GLY A 67 10.97 4.62 -7.35
CA GLY A 67 11.87 4.19 -8.40
C GLY A 67 12.07 2.67 -8.54
N SER A 68 11.72 1.90 -7.50
CA SER A 68 11.90 0.44 -7.49
C SER A 68 10.60 -0.35 -7.66
N CYS A 69 9.45 0.26 -7.38
CA CYS A 69 8.15 -0.34 -7.51
C CYS A 69 7.40 0.14 -8.76
N GLY A 70 6.54 -0.71 -9.32
CA GLY A 70 5.58 -0.29 -10.34
C GLY A 70 4.50 0.62 -9.76
N ARG A 71 4.00 1.58 -10.55
CA ARG A 71 2.97 2.55 -10.11
C ARG A 71 1.73 1.89 -9.50
N SER A 72 1.25 0.80 -10.11
CA SER A 72 0.07 0.07 -9.61
C SER A 72 0.31 -0.58 -8.24
N TRP A 73 1.55 -1.04 -7.98
CA TRP A 73 1.94 -1.60 -6.69
C TRP A 73 2.02 -0.52 -5.63
N ILE A 74 2.62 0.63 -5.97
CA ILE A 74 2.71 1.79 -5.07
C ILE A 74 1.32 2.25 -4.65
N GLU A 75 0.42 2.44 -5.62
CA GLU A 75 -0.96 2.83 -5.37
C GLU A 75 -1.68 1.83 -4.46
N TYR A 76 -1.54 0.53 -4.75
CA TYR A 76 -2.13 -0.53 -3.94
C TYR A 76 -1.61 -0.52 -2.50
N PHE A 77 -0.29 -0.48 -2.30
CA PHE A 77 0.31 -0.52 -0.96
C PHE A 77 -0.03 0.74 -0.16
N ASN A 78 -0.02 1.92 -0.78
CA ASN A 78 -0.36 3.16 -0.10
C ASN A 78 -1.81 3.14 0.38
N LYS A 79 -2.74 2.69 -0.48
CA LYS A 79 -4.15 2.50 -0.09
C LYS A 79 -4.29 1.48 1.03
N ARG A 80 -3.60 0.34 0.91
CA ARG A 80 -3.66 -0.75 1.88
C ARG A 80 -3.20 -0.30 3.28
N ARG A 81 -2.08 0.43 3.38
CA ARG A 81 -1.58 0.97 4.64
C ARG A 81 -2.61 1.84 5.36
N VAL A 82 -3.24 2.78 4.64
CA VAL A 82 -4.26 3.68 5.23
C VAL A 82 -5.50 2.90 5.68
N LEU A 83 -5.94 1.91 4.88
CA LEU A 83 -7.07 1.07 5.23
C LEU A 83 -6.79 0.22 6.47
N GLU A 84 -5.62 -0.41 6.57
CA GLU A 84 -5.23 -1.22 7.73
C GLU A 84 -5.18 -0.39 9.00
N ILE A 85 -4.57 0.81 8.96
CA ILE A 85 -4.54 1.73 10.11
C ILE A 85 -5.96 2.15 10.53
N ARG A 86 -6.84 2.43 9.56
CA ARG A 86 -8.24 2.80 9.86
C ARG A 86 -9.01 1.64 10.49
N GLN A 87 -8.81 0.42 9.98
CA GLN A 87 -9.43 -0.79 10.52
C GLN A 87 -8.98 -1.02 11.96
N GLN A 88 -7.68 -0.96 12.23
CA GLN A 88 -7.14 -1.10 13.59
C GLN A 88 -7.74 -0.07 14.56
N LYS A 89 -7.76 1.22 14.19
CA LYS A 89 -8.38 2.26 15.02
C LYS A 89 -9.86 2.01 15.31
N THR A 90 -10.59 1.47 14.34
CA THR A 90 -12.01 1.13 14.51
C THR A 90 -12.18 -0.02 15.51
N LEU A 91 -11.35 -1.07 15.41
CA LEU A 91 -11.38 -2.20 16.33
C LEU A 91 -11.01 -1.78 17.76
N GLU A 92 -9.95 -0.99 17.92
CA GLU A 92 -9.54 -0.45 19.22
C GLU A 92 -10.63 0.42 19.86
N ALA A 93 -11.32 1.26 19.07
CA ALA A 93 -12.42 2.07 19.57
C ALA A 93 -13.60 1.21 20.04
N ALA A 94 -13.96 0.17 19.28
CA ALA A 94 -15.02 -0.76 19.66
C ALA A 94 -14.66 -1.54 20.94
N GLU A 95 -13.40 -1.96 21.10
CA GLU A 95 -12.91 -2.62 22.31
C GLU A 95 -13.00 -1.71 23.54
N LYS A 96 -12.54 -0.46 23.41
CA LYS A 96 -12.64 0.54 24.49
C LYS A 96 -14.09 0.79 24.90
N GLN A 97 -15.01 0.91 23.94
CA GLN A 97 -16.44 1.06 24.22
C GLN A 97 -17.02 -0.15 24.98
N ARG A 98 -16.66 -1.37 24.58
CA ARG A 98 -17.09 -2.59 25.29
C ARG A 98 -16.56 -2.63 26.72
N GLN A 99 -15.30 -2.26 26.93
CA GLN A 99 -14.70 -2.21 28.27
C GLN A 99 -15.37 -1.15 29.15
N GLN A 100 -15.64 0.04 28.61
CA GLN A 100 -16.35 1.11 29.33
C GLN A 100 -17.77 0.70 29.74
N ALA A 101 -18.51 0.03 28.84
CA ALA A 101 -19.85 -0.49 29.15
C ALA A 101 -19.83 -1.63 30.20
N ALA A 102 -18.75 -2.40 30.26
CA ALA A 102 -18.59 -3.50 31.22
C ALA A 102 -18.09 -3.02 32.60
N GLY A 103 -17.23 -1.99 32.65
CA GLY A 103 -16.65 -1.45 33.89
C GLY A 103 -17.48 -0.34 34.57
N GLY A 104 -18.56 0.13 33.93
CA GLY A 104 -19.52 1.08 34.51
C GLY A 104 -20.66 0.43 35.30
N ARG A 105 -20.51 -0.84 35.69
CA ARG A 105 -21.47 -1.62 36.49
C ARG A 105 -20.85 -2.00 37.82
#